data_AF-A0A293MDW9-F1
#
_entry.id   AF-A0A293MDW9-F1
#
_cell.length_a   1.000
_cell.length_b   1.000
_cell.length_c   1.000
_cell.angle_alpha   90.00
_cell.angle_beta   90.00
_cell.angle_gamma   90.00
#
_symmetry.space_group_name_H-M   'P 1'
#
loop_
_entity.id
_entity.type
_entity.pdbx_description
1 polymer ?
#
loop_
_entity_poly.entity_id
_entity_poly.type
_entity_poly.pdbx_seq_one_letter_code
_entity_poly.pdbx_strand_id
1 'polypeptide(L)'
;MGDADLEEIAALQREFEWLLHEEVNVTLEQLQGIILECSKRFPLSFPGVENSVKSEKFFMTGCSSSTPDQMKVVVTLAADNISHADINLRIPKHSMPNHRTIVQNDCQWKLQQVQDAGNHLIQALNLLTPCSTSGQFEFQSAEEVTQMMSTVMGCLQRGRACLIIPKKRTIDEIMKSRNMSRSSLTSFRLKHPCLG
;
A
#
# COMPACT_ATOMS: atom_id res chain seq x y z
N MET A 1 34.44 -35.22 34.04
CA MET A 1 33.49 -35.15 32.92
C MET A 1 32.28 -34.29 33.28
N GLY A 2 31.61 -34.47 34.43
CA GLY A 2 30.38 -33.72 34.74
C GLY A 2 30.47 -32.22 35.09
N ASP A 3 31.64 -31.65 35.40
CA ASP A 3 31.73 -30.22 35.79
C ASP A 3 31.87 -29.29 34.57
N ALA A 4 32.63 -29.74 33.57
CA ALA A 4 32.78 -29.04 32.29
C ALA A 4 31.45 -28.98 31.52
N ASP A 5 30.65 -30.06 31.57
CA ASP A 5 29.34 -30.11 30.93
C ASP A 5 28.34 -29.12 31.57
N LEU A 6 28.42 -28.89 32.89
CA LEU A 6 27.57 -27.92 33.59
C LEU A 6 27.95 -26.48 33.28
N GLU A 7 29.25 -26.20 33.18
CA GLU A 7 29.76 -24.88 32.79
C GLU A 7 29.38 -24.54 31.35
N GLU A 8 29.43 -25.52 30.44
CA GLU A 8 28.98 -25.37 29.05
C GLU A 8 27.47 -25.07 28.96
N ILE A 9 26.64 -25.82 29.70
CA ILE A 9 25.19 -25.57 29.75
C ILE A 9 24.88 -24.15 30.26
N ALA A 10 25.58 -23.70 31.31
CA ALA A 10 25.39 -22.36 31.86
C ALA A 10 25.85 -21.25 30.89
N ALA A 11 26.91 -21.51 30.11
CA ALA A 11 27.36 -20.59 29.06
C ALA A 11 26.30 -20.46 27.95
N LEU A 12 25.78 -21.57 27.46
CA LEU A 12 24.74 -21.59 26.42
C LEU A 12 23.44 -20.89 26.87
N GLN A 13 23.04 -21.06 28.14
CA GLN A 13 21.87 -20.36 28.69
C GLN A 13 22.08 -18.84 28.68
N ARG A 14 23.27 -18.37 29.08
CA ARG A 14 23.60 -16.95 29.08
C ARG A 14 23.66 -16.36 27.66
N GLU A 15 24.19 -17.10 26.71
CA GLU A 15 24.19 -16.70 25.29
C GLU A 15 22.77 -16.60 24.74
N PHE A 16 21.90 -17.54 25.09
CA PHE A 16 20.49 -17.51 24.69
C PHE A 16 19.73 -16.32 25.29
N GLU A 17 19.93 -16.03 26.59
CA GLU A 17 19.35 -14.85 27.24
C GLU A 17 19.83 -13.55 26.60
N TRP A 18 21.14 -13.45 26.31
CA TRP A 18 21.69 -12.29 25.61
C TRP A 18 21.08 -12.11 24.22
N LEU A 19 20.97 -13.20 23.45
CA LEU A 19 20.33 -13.18 22.13
C LEU A 19 18.88 -12.69 22.23
N LEU A 20 18.13 -13.21 23.20
CA LEU A 20 16.70 -12.92 23.39
C LEU A 20 16.43 -11.46 23.78
N HIS A 21 17.31 -10.88 24.60
CA HIS A 21 17.10 -9.53 25.14
C HIS A 21 17.82 -8.43 24.37
N GLU A 22 18.99 -8.69 23.81
CA GLU A 22 19.78 -7.67 23.10
C GLU A 22 19.57 -7.76 21.59
N GLU A 23 19.99 -8.86 20.97
CA GLU A 23 20.02 -9.00 19.51
C GLU A 23 18.62 -8.90 18.87
N VAL A 24 17.61 -9.52 19.51
CA VAL A 24 16.23 -9.44 19.04
C VAL A 24 15.73 -8.00 19.06
N ASN A 25 15.96 -7.24 20.14
CA ASN A 25 15.52 -5.85 20.23
C ASN A 25 16.18 -4.96 19.17
N VAL A 26 17.48 -5.11 18.95
CA VAL A 26 18.21 -4.39 17.88
C VAL A 26 17.59 -4.68 16.51
N THR A 27 17.26 -5.94 16.24
CA THR A 27 16.63 -6.33 14.96
C THR A 27 15.22 -5.75 14.82
N LEU A 28 14.43 -5.75 15.88
CA LEU A 28 13.07 -5.19 15.88
C LEU A 28 13.09 -3.68 15.68
N GLU A 29 14.02 -2.95 16.29
CA GLU A 29 14.21 -1.52 16.07
C GLU A 29 14.59 -1.21 14.62
N GLN A 30 15.50 -1.98 14.03
CA GLN A 30 15.86 -1.83 12.62
C GLN A 30 14.64 -2.07 11.70
N LEU A 31 13.85 -3.13 11.98
CA LEU A 31 12.65 -3.44 11.23
C LEU A 31 11.59 -2.33 11.38
N GLN A 32 11.41 -1.80 12.58
CA GLN A 32 10.53 -0.67 12.86
C GLN A 32 10.95 0.54 12.02
N GLY A 33 12.24 0.86 11.99
CA GLY A 33 12.79 1.96 11.19
C GLY A 33 12.52 1.79 9.68
N ILE A 34 12.73 0.59 9.14
CA ILE A 34 12.42 0.30 7.72
C ILE A 34 10.93 0.50 7.43
N ILE A 35 10.05 -0.04 8.28
CA ILE A 35 8.61 0.07 8.12
C ILE A 35 8.15 1.54 8.23
N LEU A 36 8.76 2.31 9.12
CA LEU A 36 8.50 3.73 9.29
C LEU A 36 8.89 4.54 8.03
N GLU A 37 10.02 4.22 7.40
CA GLU A 37 10.41 4.84 6.13
C GLU A 37 9.46 4.47 4.99
N CYS A 38 8.99 3.22 4.92
CA CYS A 38 7.95 2.81 3.98
C CYS A 38 6.65 3.59 4.20
N SER A 39 6.32 3.86 5.46
CA SER A 39 5.07 4.52 5.88
C SER A 39 4.92 5.93 5.30
N LYS A 40 6.02 6.68 5.17
CA LYS A 40 6.08 8.03 4.58
C LYS A 40 5.59 8.11 3.13
N ARG A 41 5.55 6.98 2.42
CA ARG A 41 5.06 6.88 1.03
C ARG A 41 3.56 6.70 0.93
N PHE A 42 2.88 6.41 2.05
CA PHE A 42 1.44 6.25 2.12
C PHE A 42 0.76 7.57 2.54
N PRO A 43 -0.52 7.76 2.17
CA PRO A 43 -1.28 8.96 2.51
C PRO A 43 -1.85 8.93 3.95
N LEU A 44 -1.34 8.05 4.81
CA LEU A 44 -1.83 7.87 6.17
C LEU A 44 -1.03 8.76 7.12
N SER A 45 -1.69 9.39 8.08
CA SER A 45 -1.00 10.18 9.11
C SER A 45 -0.42 9.22 10.15
N PHE A 46 0.90 9.12 10.20
CA PHE A 46 1.61 8.38 11.25
C PHE A 46 2.03 9.37 12.35
N PRO A 47 1.84 9.05 13.65
CA PRO A 47 2.29 9.93 14.73
C PRO A 47 3.79 10.21 14.61
N GLY A 48 4.17 11.49 14.52
CA GLY A 48 5.57 11.91 14.44
C GLY A 48 6.25 11.75 13.08
N VAL A 49 5.51 11.42 12.00
CA VAL A 49 6.07 11.24 10.66
C VAL A 49 5.41 12.20 9.67
N GLU A 50 6.23 13.05 9.05
CA GLU A 50 5.80 13.89 7.92
C GLU A 50 5.67 13.05 6.65
N ASN A 51 4.49 13.08 6.03
CA ASN A 51 4.23 12.37 4.78
C ASN A 51 4.96 13.03 3.62
N SER A 52 5.73 12.25 2.85
CA SER A 52 6.48 12.72 1.67
C SER A 52 5.75 12.39 0.37
N VAL A 53 4.40 12.37 0.39
CA VAL A 53 3.59 12.03 -0.77
C VAL A 53 3.77 13.09 -1.85
N LYS A 54 4.42 12.70 -2.95
CA LYS A 54 4.54 13.54 -4.15
C LYS A 54 3.44 13.18 -5.14
N SER A 55 2.93 14.20 -5.82
CA SER A 55 2.04 13.97 -6.95
C SER A 55 2.87 13.66 -8.19
N GLU A 56 2.54 12.56 -8.84
CA GLU A 56 3.23 12.06 -10.02
C GLU A 56 2.27 11.90 -11.20
N LYS A 57 2.80 12.14 -12.40
CA LYS A 57 2.03 12.07 -13.65
C LYS A 57 2.49 10.87 -14.48
N PHE A 58 1.55 9.98 -14.76
CA PHE A 58 1.76 8.74 -15.50
C PHE A 58 1.14 8.84 -16.89
N PHE A 59 1.90 8.40 -17.89
CA PHE A 59 1.45 8.31 -19.28
C PHE A 59 1.33 6.83 -19.65
N MET A 60 0.11 6.38 -19.90
CA MET A 60 -0.17 5.00 -20.30
C MET A 60 -0.71 5.01 -21.72
N THR A 61 0.02 4.38 -22.63
CA THR A 61 -0.41 4.23 -24.03
C THR A 61 -0.63 2.76 -24.29
N GLY A 62 -1.88 2.37 -24.56
CA GLY A 62 -2.22 1.06 -25.06
C GLY A 62 -1.93 1.00 -26.56
N CYS A 63 -0.82 0.36 -26.92
CA CYS A 63 -0.49 0.00 -28.30
C CYS A 63 -0.29 -1.52 -28.36
N SER A 64 -1.37 -2.29 -28.42
CA SER A 64 -1.31 -3.67 -28.90
C SER A 64 -1.20 -3.64 -30.42
N SER A 65 -0.13 -4.20 -30.97
CA SER A 65 0.14 -4.31 -32.41
C SER A 65 -0.94 -5.07 -33.20
N SER A 66 -1.86 -5.74 -32.51
CA SER A 66 -2.90 -6.61 -33.06
C SER A 66 -4.32 -6.03 -33.00
N THR A 67 -4.55 -4.88 -32.37
CA THR A 67 -5.89 -4.26 -32.27
C THR A 67 -5.87 -2.83 -32.81
N PRO A 68 -6.85 -2.42 -33.65
CA PRO A 68 -6.89 -1.08 -34.21
C PRO A 68 -7.34 -0.01 -33.18
N ASP A 69 -7.76 -0.43 -31.99
CA ASP A 69 -8.17 0.46 -30.92
C ASP A 69 -6.94 1.09 -30.24
N GLN A 70 -6.93 2.41 -30.15
CA GLN A 70 -5.83 3.17 -29.53
C GLN A 70 -6.33 3.80 -28.24
N MET A 71 -5.67 3.50 -27.13
CA MET A 71 -5.98 4.11 -25.84
C MET A 71 -4.79 4.92 -25.34
N LYS A 72 -5.01 6.20 -25.05
CA LYS A 72 -4.03 7.11 -24.44
C LYS A 72 -4.60 7.64 -23.14
N VAL A 73 -3.88 7.42 -22.06
CA VAL A 73 -4.33 7.75 -20.70
C VAL A 73 -3.24 8.52 -20.00
N VAL A 74 -3.60 9.67 -19.44
CA VAL A 74 -2.71 10.51 -18.64
C VAL A 74 -3.31 10.64 -17.25
N VAL A 75 -2.62 10.13 -16.23
CA VAL A 75 -3.14 10.07 -14.86
C VAL A 75 -2.21 10.85 -13.94
N THR A 76 -2.76 11.69 -13.10
CA THR A 76 -2.04 12.33 -11.99
C THR A 76 -2.47 11.64 -10.71
N LEU A 77 -1.52 10.99 -10.05
CA LEU A 77 -1.70 10.25 -8.81
C LEU A 77 -0.99 10.99 -7.68
N ALA A 78 -1.66 11.14 -6.55
CA ALA A 78 -1.07 11.60 -5.29
C ALA A 78 -1.35 10.53 -4.23
N ALA A 79 -0.36 9.68 -3.95
CA ALA A 79 -0.49 8.48 -3.11
C ALA A 79 -1.65 7.56 -3.50
N ASP A 80 -2.75 7.55 -2.73
CA ASP A 80 -3.93 6.73 -2.99
C ASP A 80 -4.96 7.44 -3.87
N ASN A 81 -4.73 8.69 -4.26
CA ASN A 81 -5.74 9.52 -4.88
C ASN A 81 -5.42 9.88 -6.33
N ILE A 82 -6.25 9.43 -7.26
CA ILE A 82 -6.22 9.92 -8.64
C ILE A 82 -6.99 11.24 -8.68
N SER A 83 -6.23 12.34 -8.74
CA SER A 83 -6.74 13.71 -8.77
C SER A 83 -7.13 14.17 -10.17
N HIS A 84 -6.43 13.65 -11.19
CA HIS A 84 -6.72 13.93 -12.59
C HIS A 84 -6.52 12.66 -13.42
N ALA A 85 -7.45 12.38 -14.33
CA ALA A 85 -7.22 11.42 -15.42
C ALA A 85 -7.79 11.95 -16.75
N ASP A 86 -7.01 11.93 -17.82
CA ASP A 86 -7.45 12.21 -19.19
C ASP A 86 -7.34 10.93 -20.00
N ILE A 87 -8.48 10.35 -20.37
CA ILE A 87 -8.60 9.05 -21.03
C ILE A 87 -9.14 9.30 -22.43
N ASN A 88 -8.34 8.98 -23.44
CA ASN A 88 -8.71 9.07 -24.85
C ASN A 88 -8.73 7.66 -25.44
N LEU A 89 -9.89 7.25 -25.92
CA LEU A 89 -10.12 5.95 -26.52
C LEU A 89 -10.60 6.15 -27.95
N ARG A 90 -9.88 5.57 -28.91
CA ARG A 90 -10.26 5.55 -30.32
C ARG A 90 -10.72 4.15 -30.72
N ILE A 91 -11.95 4.04 -31.22
CA ILE A 91 -12.60 2.81 -31.69
C ILE A 91 -12.96 2.99 -33.18
N PRO A 92 -12.11 2.55 -34.13
CA PRO A 92 -12.25 2.92 -35.55
C PRO A 92 -13.55 2.48 -36.23
N LYS A 93 -14.21 1.42 -35.73
CA LYS A 93 -15.45 0.87 -36.30
C LYS A 93 -16.73 1.40 -35.63
N HIS A 94 -16.61 2.31 -34.67
CA HIS A 94 -17.75 2.91 -33.97
C HIS A 94 -18.23 4.19 -34.67
N SER A 95 -19.54 4.46 -34.64
CA SER A 95 -20.15 5.66 -35.24
C SER A 95 -19.53 6.96 -34.73
N MET A 96 -19.16 6.99 -33.45
CA MET A 96 -18.32 8.04 -32.86
C MET A 96 -16.96 7.43 -32.52
N PRO A 97 -15.95 7.55 -33.39
CA PRO A 97 -14.73 6.78 -33.26
C PRO A 97 -13.82 7.28 -32.13
N ASN A 98 -14.04 8.47 -31.59
CA ASN A 98 -13.22 9.04 -30.52
C ASN A 98 -14.07 9.29 -29.28
N HIS A 99 -13.66 8.72 -28.16
CA HIS A 99 -14.24 8.89 -26.85
C HIS A 99 -13.20 9.50 -25.91
N ARG A 100 -13.53 10.61 -25.26
CA ARG A 100 -12.67 11.24 -24.26
C ARG A 100 -13.41 11.37 -22.93
N THR A 101 -12.76 10.94 -21.87
CA THR A 101 -13.26 11.03 -20.49
C THR A 101 -12.23 11.73 -19.63
N ILE A 102 -12.67 12.74 -18.87
CA ILE A 102 -11.80 13.52 -17.99
C ILE A 102 -12.31 13.40 -16.56
N VAL A 103 -11.40 13.10 -15.65
CA VAL A 103 -11.58 13.15 -14.19
C VAL A 103 -10.78 14.34 -13.68
N GLN A 104 -11.41 15.20 -12.88
CA GLN A 104 -10.81 16.38 -12.25
C GLN A 104 -11.04 16.37 -10.73
N ASN A 105 -10.38 17.30 -10.03
CA ASN A 105 -10.23 17.36 -8.57
C ASN A 105 -11.53 17.25 -7.74
N ASP A 106 -12.70 17.55 -8.30
CA ASP A 106 -14.01 17.41 -7.68
C ASP A 106 -14.51 15.95 -7.64
N CYS A 107 -13.92 15.08 -8.46
CA CYS A 107 -14.25 13.67 -8.63
C CYS A 107 -13.05 12.75 -8.35
N GLN A 108 -12.34 13.01 -7.25
CA GLN A 108 -11.20 12.22 -6.79
C GLN A 108 -11.51 10.72 -6.65
N TRP A 109 -10.69 9.87 -7.31
CA TRP A 109 -10.80 8.42 -7.22
C TRP A 109 -9.76 7.86 -6.25
N LYS A 110 -10.23 7.34 -5.12
CA LYS A 110 -9.36 6.68 -4.14
C LYS A 110 -9.07 5.23 -4.51
N LEU A 111 -7.81 4.86 -4.43
CA LEU A 111 -7.28 3.53 -4.65
C LEU A 111 -7.30 2.77 -3.34
N GLN A 112 -8.36 1.99 -3.15
CA GLN A 112 -8.53 1.17 -1.94
C GLN A 112 -7.33 0.26 -1.66
N GLN A 113 -6.64 -0.22 -2.70
CA GLN A 113 -5.45 -1.07 -2.57
C GLN A 113 -4.31 -0.37 -1.82
N VAL A 114 -4.07 0.91 -2.11
CA VAL A 114 -3.02 1.70 -1.45
C VAL A 114 -3.40 1.96 0.01
N GLN A 115 -4.67 2.27 0.27
CA GLN A 115 -5.19 2.45 1.63
C GLN A 115 -5.09 1.15 2.45
N ASP A 116 -5.56 0.03 1.91
CA ASP A 116 -5.54 -1.28 2.58
C ASP A 116 -4.09 -1.72 2.88
N ALA A 117 -3.16 -1.48 1.94
CA ALA A 117 -1.75 -1.77 2.14
C ALA A 117 -1.13 -0.92 3.26
N GLY A 118 -1.44 0.39 3.29
CA GLY A 118 -1.00 1.27 4.37
C GLY A 118 -1.57 0.87 5.74
N ASN A 119 -2.82 0.41 5.79
CA ASN A 119 -3.42 -0.08 7.04
C ASN A 119 -2.69 -1.32 7.59
N HIS A 120 -2.32 -2.26 6.71
CA HIS A 120 -1.51 -3.42 7.13
C HIS A 120 -0.09 -3.02 7.58
N LEU A 121 0.48 -1.97 6.98
CA LEU A 121 1.76 -1.42 7.40
C LEU A 121 1.69 -0.80 8.80
N ILE A 122 0.62 -0.05 9.10
CA ILE A 122 0.34 0.46 10.46
C ILE A 122 0.21 -0.68 11.47
N GLN A 123 -0.53 -1.74 11.12
CA GLN A 123 -0.68 -2.90 12.00
C GLN A 123 0.68 -3.53 12.32
N ALA A 124 1.56 -3.68 11.32
CA ALA A 124 2.92 -4.18 11.54
C ALA A 124 3.74 -3.23 12.45
N LEU A 125 3.63 -1.92 12.25
CA LEU A 125 4.35 -0.93 13.06
C LEU A 125 3.88 -0.93 14.52
N ASN A 126 2.57 -1.07 14.77
CA ASN A 126 2.02 -1.15 16.11
C ASN A 126 2.50 -2.40 16.86
N LEU A 127 2.70 -3.53 16.15
CA LEU A 127 3.27 -4.74 16.74
C LEU A 127 4.75 -4.58 17.11
N LEU A 128 5.46 -3.71 16.37
CA LEU A 128 6.87 -3.39 16.60
C LEU A 128 7.07 -2.18 17.53
N THR A 129 5.99 -1.68 18.14
CA THR A 129 6.07 -0.61 19.13
C THR A 129 5.93 -1.24 20.52
N PRO A 130 7.01 -1.29 21.32
CA PRO A 130 6.96 -1.90 22.65
C PRO A 130 6.02 -1.11 23.56
N CYS A 131 5.27 -1.84 24.39
CA CYS A 131 4.34 -1.26 25.37
C CYS A 131 5.03 -0.93 26.71
N SER A 132 6.26 -1.40 26.89
CA SER A 132 7.03 -1.31 28.13
C SER A 132 7.56 0.10 28.38
N THR A 133 7.65 0.50 29.66
CA THR A 133 8.26 1.76 30.10
C THR A 133 9.74 1.88 29.74
N SER A 134 10.43 0.76 29.50
CA SER A 134 11.83 0.68 29.06
C SER A 134 12.01 0.97 27.56
N GLY A 135 10.94 0.95 26.76
CA GLY A 135 11.03 1.11 25.30
C GLY A 135 11.62 -0.11 24.57
N GLN A 136 11.77 -1.25 25.25
CA GLN A 136 12.27 -2.50 24.69
C GLN A 136 11.27 -3.64 24.94
N PHE A 137 11.35 -4.69 24.12
CA PHE A 137 10.58 -5.92 24.30
C PHE A 137 11.26 -6.84 25.31
N GLU A 138 10.47 -7.34 26.26
CA GLU A 138 10.90 -8.30 27.27
C GLU A 138 10.31 -9.68 26.94
N PHE A 139 10.96 -10.41 26.04
CA PHE A 139 10.55 -11.77 25.69
C PHE A 139 10.99 -12.78 26.73
N GLN A 140 10.14 -13.75 27.03
CA GLN A 140 10.44 -14.84 27.96
C GLN A 140 10.85 -16.13 27.23
N SER A 141 10.53 -16.23 25.94
CA SER A 141 10.86 -17.40 25.13
C SER A 141 11.07 -17.07 23.65
N ALA A 142 11.79 -17.96 22.95
CA ALA A 142 11.93 -17.88 21.50
C ALA A 142 10.60 -18.07 20.75
N GLU A 143 9.62 -18.76 21.35
CA GLU A 143 8.31 -18.96 20.75
C GLU A 143 7.54 -17.63 20.63
N GLU A 144 7.62 -16.76 21.64
CA GLU A 144 7.01 -15.43 21.60
C GLU A 144 7.60 -14.57 20.48
N VAL A 145 8.93 -14.57 20.35
CA VAL A 145 9.63 -13.85 19.26
C VAL A 145 9.19 -14.39 17.91
N THR A 146 9.18 -15.70 17.74
CA THR A 146 8.80 -16.36 16.48
C THR A 146 7.36 -16.06 16.11
N GLN A 147 6.45 -16.07 17.08
CA GLN A 147 5.03 -15.78 16.88
C GLN A 147 4.80 -14.30 16.53
N MET A 148 5.49 -13.38 17.21
CA MET A 148 5.46 -11.96 16.87
C MET A 148 5.97 -11.73 15.45
N MET A 149 7.14 -12.26 15.10
CA MET A 149 7.73 -12.11 13.76
C MET A 149 6.85 -12.71 12.67
N SER A 150 6.22 -13.85 12.93
CA SER A 150 5.25 -14.47 12.02
C SER A 150 4.03 -13.58 11.80
N THR A 151 3.56 -12.92 12.85
CA THR A 151 2.43 -11.98 12.79
C THR A 151 2.79 -10.73 11.99
N VAL A 152 3.95 -10.13 12.26
CA VAL A 152 4.48 -8.97 11.51
C VAL A 152 4.64 -9.31 10.04
N MET A 153 5.27 -10.44 9.72
CA MET A 153 5.42 -10.91 8.35
C MET A 153 4.07 -11.13 7.67
N GLY A 154 3.08 -11.70 8.37
CA GLY A 154 1.72 -11.86 7.86
C GLY A 154 1.06 -10.53 7.51
N CYS A 155 1.24 -9.48 8.32
CA CYS A 155 0.77 -8.13 8.01
C CYS A 155 1.44 -7.59 6.74
N LEU A 156 2.77 -7.68 6.62
CA LEU A 156 3.50 -7.20 5.45
C LEU A 156 3.12 -7.95 4.16
N GLN A 157 2.94 -9.27 4.25
CA GLN A 157 2.50 -10.09 3.12
C GLN A 157 1.09 -9.71 2.65
N ARG A 158 0.15 -9.45 3.56
CA ARG A 158 -1.19 -8.95 3.22
C ARG A 158 -1.11 -7.57 2.58
N GLY A 159 -0.33 -6.65 3.14
CA GLY A 159 -0.12 -5.32 2.55
C GLY A 159 0.45 -5.39 1.13
N ARG A 160 1.44 -6.26 0.90
CA ARG A 160 1.98 -6.55 -0.43
C ARG A 160 0.91 -7.12 -1.37
N ALA A 161 0.10 -8.08 -0.91
CA ALA A 161 -0.94 -8.69 -1.72
C ALA A 161 -1.99 -7.65 -2.17
N CYS A 162 -2.35 -6.69 -1.31
CA CYS A 162 -3.25 -5.60 -1.66
C CYS A 162 -2.73 -4.78 -2.86
N LEU A 163 -1.43 -4.54 -2.96
CA LEU A 163 -0.82 -3.78 -4.05
C LEU A 163 -0.65 -4.60 -5.34
N ILE A 164 -0.31 -5.88 -5.22
CA ILE A 164 0.01 -6.74 -6.38
C ILE A 164 -1.24 -7.36 -7.01
N ILE A 165 -2.27 -7.66 -6.22
CA ILE A 165 -3.46 -8.38 -6.68
C ILE A 165 -4.65 -7.41 -6.79
N PRO A 166 -5.07 -7.04 -8.01
CA PRO A 166 -6.28 -6.24 -8.21
C PRO A 166 -7.52 -6.98 -7.71
N LYS A 167 -8.39 -6.26 -6.98
CA LYS A 167 -9.67 -6.82 -6.54
C LYS A 167 -10.54 -7.11 -7.76
N LYS A 168 -10.95 -8.37 -7.92
CA LYS A 168 -11.94 -8.76 -8.93
C LYS A 168 -13.26 -8.06 -8.61
N ARG A 169 -13.85 -7.41 -9.60
CA ARG A 169 -15.18 -6.81 -9.53
C ARG A 169 -15.99 -7.25 -10.74
N THR A 170 -17.26 -7.49 -10.54
CA THR A 170 -18.19 -7.74 -11.65
C THR A 170 -18.42 -6.44 -12.43
N ILE A 171 -18.92 -6.56 -13.66
CA ILE A 171 -19.26 -5.40 -14.48
C ILE A 171 -20.31 -4.52 -13.76
N ASP A 172 -21.31 -5.15 -13.14
CA ASP A 172 -22.36 -4.44 -12.39
C ASP A 172 -21.80 -3.64 -11.20
N GLU A 173 -20.84 -4.20 -10.46
CA GLU A 173 -20.17 -3.50 -9.36
C GLU A 173 -19.35 -2.30 -9.84
N ILE A 174 -18.73 -2.42 -11.02
CA ILE A 174 -17.99 -1.32 -11.64
C ILE A 174 -18.96 -0.22 -12.09
N MET A 175 -20.08 -0.58 -12.72
CA MET A 175 -21.09 0.37 -13.20
C MET A 175 -21.76 1.12 -12.06
N LYS A 176 -21.98 0.47 -10.91
CA LYS A 176 -22.55 1.08 -9.70
C LYS A 176 -21.52 1.81 -8.84
N SER A 177 -20.23 1.74 -9.20
CA SER A 177 -19.18 2.38 -8.40
C SER A 177 -19.31 3.90 -8.41
N ARG A 178 -18.96 4.52 -7.27
CA ARG A 178 -18.90 6.00 -7.16
C ARG A 178 -17.98 6.64 -8.21
N ASN A 179 -16.95 5.92 -8.62
CA ASN A 179 -16.01 6.39 -9.63
C ASN A 179 -16.69 6.52 -10.99
N MET A 180 -17.47 5.52 -11.41
CA MET A 180 -18.22 5.52 -12.67
C MET A 180 -19.36 6.54 -12.69
N SER A 181 -20.11 6.67 -11.59
CA SER A 181 -21.25 7.59 -11.53
C SER A 181 -20.83 9.07 -11.61
N ARG A 182 -19.72 9.44 -10.96
CA ARG A 182 -19.19 10.82 -10.97
C ARG A 182 -18.54 11.22 -12.30
N SER A 183 -17.79 10.34 -12.96
CA SER A 183 -17.21 10.64 -14.27
C SER A 183 -18.23 10.69 -15.42
N SER A 184 -19.41 10.08 -15.23
CA SER A 184 -20.49 10.16 -16.22
C SER A 184 -21.14 11.55 -16.25
N LEU A 185 -21.21 12.23 -15.10
CA LEU A 185 -21.75 13.59 -14.97
C LEU A 185 -20.87 14.65 -15.66
N THR A 186 -19.55 14.49 -15.65
CA THR A 186 -18.62 15.43 -16.32
C THR A 186 -18.62 15.25 -17.84
N SER A 187 -18.81 14.04 -18.36
CA SER A 187 -18.99 13.79 -19.80
C SER A 187 -20.27 14.46 -20.34
N PHE A 188 -21.35 14.51 -19.55
CA PHE A 188 -22.57 15.26 -19.89
C PHE A 188 -22.36 16.79 -19.86
N ARG A 189 -21.57 17.33 -18.94
CA ARG A 189 -21.24 18.77 -18.93
C ARG A 189 -20.42 19.20 -20.15
N LEU A 190 -19.52 18.36 -20.65
CA LEU A 190 -18.73 18.66 -21.85
C LEU A 190 -19.52 18.54 -23.16
N LYS A 191 -20.73 17.94 -23.15
CA LYS A 191 -21.64 17.91 -24.30
C LYS A 191 -22.61 19.10 -24.36
N HIS A 192 -22.66 19.94 -23.33
CA HIS A 192 -23.40 21.20 -23.36
C HIS A 192 -22.51 22.42 -23.05
N PRO A 193 -21.51 22.75 -23.88
CA PRO A 193 -21.14 24.14 -24.04
C PRO A 193 -22.18 24.80 -24.95
N CYS A 194 -22.80 25.89 -24.48
CA CYS A 194 -23.67 26.81 -25.24
C CYS A 194 -25.16 26.41 -25.36
N LEU A 195 -25.96 26.86 -24.39
CA LEU A 195 -27.21 27.54 -24.68
C LEU A 195 -27.12 28.91 -24.00
N GLY A 196 -26.60 29.87 -24.76
CA GLY A 196 -26.97 31.28 -24.59
C GLY A 196 -28.16 31.58 -25.49
#